data_AF-A0A533Z0E3-F1
#
_entry.id   AF-A0A533Z0E3-F1
#
_cell.length_a   1.000
_cell.length_b   1.000
_cell.length_c   1.000
_cell.angle_alpha   90.00
_cell.angle_beta   90.00
_cell.angle_gamma   90.00
#
_symmetry.space_group_name_H-M   'P 1'
#
loop_
_entity.id
_entity.type
_entity.pdbx_description
1 polymer ?
#
loop_
_entity_poly.entity_id
_entity_poly.type
_entity_poly.pdbx_seq_one_letter_code
_entity_poly.pdbx_strand_id
1 'polypeptide(L)'
;MPFLPDSEEQVTRYSRHILLPEVGGKGQQKIGQAKVLIVGAGGLGSPVAFYLAAAGVGMIGLIDSDAVDLSNLQRQIIHQTPDIGRPKVGSAKAKILALNPSVAVETYDRRLTAENALDLIGRYDIVVDGVDSFPAKFLINDACFFARKPLVHGGILRFDGRVFTILPGQSACLRCIF
;
A
#
# COMPACT_ATOMS: atom_id res chain seq x y z
N MET A 1 14.68 -28.48 -1.90
CA MET A 1 13.42 -28.28 -2.64
C MET A 1 13.12 -26.80 -2.72
N PRO A 2 12.77 -26.23 -3.89
CA PRO A 2 12.21 -24.88 -3.92
C PRO A 2 10.87 -24.92 -3.19
N PHE A 3 10.74 -24.07 -2.18
CA PHE A 3 9.56 -23.95 -1.31
C PHE A 3 8.32 -23.59 -2.15
N LEU A 4 7.19 -24.27 -1.91
CA LEU A 4 5.90 -24.01 -2.58
C LEU A 4 4.97 -23.26 -1.62
N PRO A 5 4.12 -22.34 -2.12
CA PRO A 5 3.01 -21.76 -1.36
C PRO A 5 2.18 -22.80 -0.61
N ASP A 6 1.52 -22.39 0.47
CA ASP A 6 0.88 -23.28 1.45
C ASP A 6 -0.33 -24.07 0.91
N SER A 7 -0.77 -23.81 -0.34
CA SER A 7 -1.83 -24.56 -1.01
C SER A 7 -1.67 -24.60 -2.54
N GLU A 8 -2.25 -25.62 -3.19
CA GLU A 8 -2.31 -25.72 -4.66
C GLU A 8 -2.96 -24.50 -5.32
N GLU A 9 -3.94 -23.89 -4.65
CA GLU A 9 -4.59 -22.67 -5.12
C GLU A 9 -3.59 -21.50 -5.19
N GLN A 10 -2.76 -21.33 -4.16
CA GLN A 10 -1.72 -20.29 -4.14
C GLN A 10 -0.61 -20.58 -5.16
N VAL A 11 -0.20 -21.84 -5.32
CA VAL A 11 0.75 -22.25 -6.38
C VAL A 11 0.22 -21.85 -7.76
N THR A 12 -1.05 -22.14 -8.03
CA THR A 12 -1.70 -21.81 -9.30
C THR A 12 -1.77 -20.30 -9.51
N ARG A 13 -2.25 -19.56 -8.50
CA ARG A 13 -2.41 -18.10 -8.54
C ARG A 13 -1.08 -17.37 -8.77
N TYR A 14 -0.01 -17.76 -8.07
CA TYR A 14 1.29 -17.09 -8.12
C TYR A 14 2.30 -17.77 -9.05
N SER A 15 1.86 -18.74 -9.86
CA SER A 15 2.72 -19.51 -10.78
C SER A 15 3.63 -18.61 -11.63
N ARG A 16 3.10 -17.49 -12.16
CA ARG A 16 3.86 -16.54 -12.98
C ARG A 16 4.96 -15.80 -12.21
N HIS A 17 4.80 -15.59 -10.90
CA HIS A 17 5.84 -15.00 -10.06
C HIS A 17 6.89 -16.03 -9.64
N ILE A 18 6.45 -17.24 -9.29
CA ILE A 18 7.33 -18.34 -8.88
C ILE A 18 8.30 -18.74 -10.01
N LEU A 19 7.90 -18.57 -11.27
CA LEU A 19 8.75 -18.83 -12.43
C LEU A 19 9.83 -17.76 -12.67
N LEU A 20 9.75 -16.58 -12.03
CA LEU A 20 10.75 -15.52 -12.17
C LEU A 20 12.00 -15.88 -11.34
N PRO A 21 13.21 -15.93 -11.93
CA PRO A 21 14.43 -16.31 -11.21
C PRO A 21 14.71 -15.48 -9.94
N GLU A 22 14.44 -14.18 -9.98
CA GLU A 22 14.69 -13.23 -8.90
C GLU A 22 13.64 -13.31 -7.78
N VAL A 23 12.48 -13.92 -8.05
CA VAL A 23 11.41 -14.10 -7.06
C VAL A 23 11.43 -15.55 -6.57
N GLY A 24 11.12 -16.51 -7.44
CA GLY A 24 11.00 -17.91 -7.05
C GLY A 24 9.97 -18.16 -5.95
N GLY A 25 9.88 -19.41 -5.49
CA GLY A 25 9.01 -19.76 -4.36
C GLY A 25 9.40 -19.04 -3.06
N LYS A 26 10.70 -18.83 -2.82
CA LYS A 26 11.20 -18.12 -1.63
C LYS A 26 10.81 -16.64 -1.62
N GLY A 27 10.90 -15.96 -2.75
CA GLY A 27 10.49 -14.56 -2.88
C GLY A 27 8.99 -14.41 -2.74
N GLN A 28 8.21 -15.32 -3.34
CA GLN A 28 6.75 -15.32 -3.17
C GLN A 28 6.34 -15.55 -1.72
N GLN A 29 7.03 -16.43 -0.99
CA GLN A 29 6.82 -16.61 0.45
C GLN A 29 7.11 -15.32 1.22
N LYS A 30 8.22 -14.64 0.90
CA LYS A 30 8.57 -13.35 1.53
C LYS A 30 7.51 -12.28 1.27
N ILE A 31 6.95 -12.23 0.06
CA ILE A 31 5.81 -11.36 -0.28
C ILE A 31 4.59 -11.72 0.58
N GLY A 32 4.27 -13.01 0.68
CA GLY A 32 3.16 -13.52 1.50
C GLY A 32 3.30 -13.27 3.01
N GLN A 33 4.51 -12.99 3.51
CA GLN A 33 4.76 -12.64 4.91
C GLN A 33 4.81 -11.14 5.16
N ALA A 34 4.91 -10.32 4.11
CA ALA A 34 5.06 -8.88 4.22
C ALA A 34 3.76 -8.19 4.66
N LYS A 35 3.92 -7.12 5.45
CA LYS A 35 2.85 -6.21 5.85
C LYS A 35 3.12 -4.82 5.26
N VAL A 36 2.21 -4.33 4.43
CA VAL A 36 2.35 -3.02 3.78
C VAL A 36 1.24 -2.07 4.23
N LEU A 37 1.60 -0.89 4.71
CA LEU A 37 0.65 0.19 4.99
C LEU A 37 0.56 1.13 3.79
N ILE A 38 -0.65 1.39 3.31
CA ILE A 38 -0.91 2.40 2.28
C ILE A 38 -1.63 3.57 2.96
N VAL A 39 -0.99 4.74 2.93
CA VAL A 39 -1.56 5.98 3.45
C VAL A 39 -2.21 6.72 2.28
N GLY A 40 -3.54 6.78 2.27
CA GLY A 40 -4.35 7.30 1.17
C GLY A 40 -4.79 6.20 0.21
N ALA A 41 -6.09 5.94 0.14
CA ALA A 41 -6.74 5.01 -0.79
C ALA A 41 -7.23 5.71 -2.08
N GLY A 42 -6.66 6.88 -2.40
CA GLY A 42 -7.01 7.68 -3.56
C GLY A 42 -6.35 7.24 -4.87
N GLY A 43 -5.97 8.19 -5.72
CA GLY A 43 -5.51 7.90 -7.09
C GLY A 43 -4.17 7.16 -7.16
N LEU A 44 -3.27 7.42 -6.20
CA LEU A 44 -2.00 6.71 -6.08
C LEU A 44 -2.16 5.39 -5.32
N GLY A 45 -2.91 5.39 -4.22
CA GLY A 45 -3.14 4.19 -3.41
C GLY A 45 -3.96 3.11 -4.11
N SER A 46 -4.90 3.49 -4.98
CA SER A 46 -5.76 2.56 -5.73
C SER A 46 -4.97 1.50 -6.52
N PRO A 47 -4.09 1.88 -7.48
CA PRO A 47 -3.32 0.89 -8.23
C PRO A 47 -2.33 0.13 -7.35
N VAL A 48 -1.73 0.79 -6.35
CA VAL A 48 -0.80 0.12 -5.41
C VAL A 48 -1.51 -1.01 -4.66
N ALA A 49 -2.67 -0.73 -4.07
CA ALA A 49 -3.45 -1.71 -3.33
C ALA A 49 -3.85 -2.90 -4.21
N PHE A 50 -4.27 -2.67 -5.46
CA PHE A 50 -4.59 -3.74 -6.39
C PHE A 50 -3.39 -4.62 -6.70
N TYR A 51 -2.25 -4.04 -7.06
CA TYR A 51 -1.08 -4.84 -7.45
C TYR A 51 -0.43 -5.56 -6.26
N LEU A 52 -0.41 -4.96 -5.06
CA LEU A 52 0.04 -5.66 -3.85
C LEU A 52 -0.89 -6.83 -3.50
N ALA A 53 -2.21 -6.63 -3.64
CA ALA A 53 -3.17 -7.70 -3.42
C ALA A 53 -3.02 -8.83 -4.45
N ALA A 54 -2.92 -8.49 -5.75
CA ALA A 54 -2.71 -9.45 -6.82
C ALA A 54 -1.39 -10.22 -6.64
N ALA A 55 -0.34 -9.55 -6.17
CA ALA A 55 0.95 -10.16 -5.90
C ALA A 55 0.98 -11.05 -4.65
N GLY A 56 -0.07 -11.01 -3.84
CA GLY A 56 -0.20 -11.87 -2.66
C GLY A 56 0.56 -11.36 -1.45
N VAL A 57 0.66 -10.04 -1.27
CA VAL A 57 1.16 -9.47 -0.01
C VAL A 57 0.29 -9.97 1.15
N GLY A 58 0.93 -10.47 2.22
CA GLY A 58 0.22 -11.12 3.33
C GLY A 58 -0.79 -10.22 4.02
N MET A 59 -0.41 -8.97 4.27
CA MET A 59 -1.29 -7.99 4.91
C MET A 59 -1.17 -6.61 4.26
N ILE A 60 -2.33 -6.02 3.96
CA ILE A 60 -2.44 -4.63 3.49
C ILE A 60 -3.22 -3.82 4.53
N GLY A 61 -2.55 -2.84 5.12
CA GLY A 61 -3.18 -1.79 5.91
C GLY A 61 -3.60 -0.63 5.02
N LEU A 62 -4.83 -0.13 5.17
CA LEU A 62 -5.34 1.05 4.46
C LEU A 62 -5.75 2.11 5.48
N ILE A 63 -5.17 3.30 5.38
CA ILE A 63 -5.62 4.46 6.15
C ILE A 63 -6.04 5.59 5.22
N ASP A 64 -7.30 6.00 5.32
CA ASP A 64 -7.90 7.12 4.59
C ASP A 64 -9.14 7.56 5.39
N SER A 65 -9.46 8.86 5.38
CA SER A 65 -10.61 9.42 6.12
C SER A 65 -11.76 9.82 5.22
N ASP A 66 -11.59 9.73 3.90
CA ASP A 66 -12.56 10.24 2.96
C ASP A 66 -13.58 9.16 2.56
N ALA A 67 -14.72 9.62 2.05
CA ALA A 67 -15.67 8.80 1.33
C ALA A 67 -15.36 8.78 -0.18
N VAL A 68 -15.89 7.77 -0.88
CA VAL A 68 -15.85 7.70 -2.34
C VAL A 68 -16.72 8.80 -2.93
N ASP A 69 -16.17 9.55 -3.89
CA ASP A 69 -16.86 10.64 -4.58
C ASP A 69 -16.84 10.44 -6.10
N LEU A 70 -17.90 10.87 -6.79
CA LEU A 70 -18.03 10.73 -8.24
C LEU A 70 -16.86 11.39 -8.99
N SER A 71 -16.44 12.59 -8.58
CA SER A 71 -15.35 13.35 -9.23
C SER A 71 -13.99 12.66 -9.12
N ASN A 72 -13.89 11.68 -8.23
CA ASN A 72 -12.66 10.95 -7.93
C ASN A 72 -12.55 9.65 -8.75
N LEU A 73 -13.66 9.13 -9.28
CA LEU A 73 -13.70 7.85 -10.00
C LEU A 73 -12.89 7.85 -11.31
N GLN A 74 -12.60 9.00 -11.91
CA GLN A 74 -11.76 9.09 -13.11
C GLN A 74 -10.30 8.63 -12.89
N ARG A 75 -9.84 8.56 -11.63
CA ARG A 75 -8.47 8.13 -11.28
C ARG A 75 -8.38 7.14 -10.12
N GLN A 76 -9.42 7.02 -9.30
CA GLN A 76 -9.44 6.13 -8.13
C GLN A 76 -10.05 4.78 -8.49
N ILE A 77 -9.32 4.02 -9.31
CA ILE A 77 -9.82 2.81 -9.99
C ILE A 77 -10.24 1.67 -9.04
N ILE A 78 -9.85 1.73 -7.75
CA ILE A 78 -10.27 0.73 -6.76
C ILE A 78 -11.72 0.95 -6.29
N HIS A 79 -12.30 2.10 -6.61
CA HIS A 79 -13.68 2.45 -6.28
C HIS A 79 -14.55 2.39 -7.52
N GLN A 80 -15.85 2.12 -7.33
CA GLN A 80 -16.82 2.03 -8.42
C GLN A 80 -18.03 2.91 -8.09
N THR A 81 -18.84 3.23 -9.11
CA THR A 81 -20.06 4.05 -8.96
C THR A 81 -21.00 3.58 -7.84
N PRO A 82 -21.22 2.26 -7.61
CA PRO A 82 -22.04 1.80 -6.50
C PRO A 82 -21.49 2.10 -5.09
N ASP A 83 -20.22 2.52 -4.97
CA ASP A 83 -19.59 2.81 -3.68
C ASP A 83 -19.63 4.28 -3.28
N ILE A 84 -20.15 5.17 -4.12
CA ILE A 84 -20.24 6.61 -3.82
C ILE A 84 -20.89 6.81 -2.44
N GLY A 85 -20.25 7.62 -1.60
CA GLY A 85 -20.65 7.88 -0.21
C GLY A 85 -20.16 6.87 0.82
N ARG A 86 -19.62 5.71 0.42
CA ARG A 86 -18.99 4.75 1.37
C ARG A 86 -17.58 5.22 1.73
N PRO A 87 -17.08 4.90 2.94
CA PRO A 87 -15.67 5.13 3.28
C PRO A 87 -14.73 4.48 2.26
N LYS A 88 -13.70 5.22 1.81
CA LYS A 88 -12.74 4.72 0.80
C LYS A 88 -12.06 3.43 1.26
N VAL A 89 -11.63 3.36 2.53
CA VAL A 89 -11.00 2.16 3.09
C VAL A 89 -11.91 0.94 3.05
N GLY A 90 -13.22 1.13 3.27
CA GLY A 90 -14.22 0.06 3.20
C GLY A 90 -14.46 -0.41 1.76
N SER A 91 -14.60 0.53 0.82
CA SER A 91 -14.72 0.21 -0.61
C SER A 91 -13.48 -0.54 -1.10
N ALA A 92 -12.28 -0.03 -0.81
CA ALA A 92 -11.02 -0.64 -1.20
C ALA A 92 -10.85 -2.05 -0.63
N LYS A 93 -11.15 -2.26 0.65
CA LYS A 93 -11.10 -3.60 1.27
C LYS A 93 -11.97 -4.61 0.54
N ALA A 94 -13.20 -4.25 0.19
CA ALA A 94 -14.08 -5.14 -0.56
C ALA A 94 -13.48 -5.55 -1.92
N LYS A 95 -12.80 -4.63 -2.63
CA LYS A 95 -12.20 -4.92 -3.95
C LYS A 95 -10.93 -5.74 -3.84
N ILE A 96 -10.10 -5.48 -2.81
CA ILE A 96 -8.92 -6.30 -2.52
C ILE A 96 -9.33 -7.74 -2.26
N LEU A 97 -10.32 -7.97 -1.39
CA LEU A 97 -10.76 -9.32 -1.03
C LEU A 97 -11.48 -10.03 -2.18
N ALA A 98 -12.20 -9.29 -3.03
CA ALA A 98 -12.78 -9.85 -4.25
C ALA A 98 -11.70 -10.30 -5.26
N LEU A 99 -10.59 -9.56 -5.36
CA LEU A 99 -9.46 -9.91 -6.23
C LEU A 99 -8.64 -11.07 -5.67
N ASN A 100 -8.31 -11.02 -4.38
CA ASN A 100 -7.51 -12.02 -3.70
C ASN A 100 -7.96 -12.23 -2.25
N PRO A 101 -8.78 -13.28 -1.99
CA PRO A 101 -9.32 -13.53 -0.66
C PRO A 101 -8.27 -14.02 0.35
N SER A 102 -7.06 -14.39 -0.08
CA SER A 102 -6.01 -14.82 0.84
C SER A 102 -5.27 -13.67 1.52
N VAL A 103 -5.51 -12.42 1.12
CA VAL A 103 -4.83 -11.23 1.66
C VAL A 103 -5.56 -10.74 2.91
N ALA A 104 -4.84 -10.53 4.00
CA ALA A 104 -5.39 -9.88 5.18
C ALA A 104 -5.51 -8.37 4.95
N VAL A 105 -6.68 -7.77 5.22
CA VAL A 105 -6.90 -6.34 5.03
C VAL A 105 -7.37 -5.67 6.32
N GLU A 106 -6.54 -4.76 6.83
CA GLU A 106 -6.87 -3.88 7.95
C GLU A 106 -7.19 -2.47 7.46
N THR A 107 -8.26 -1.88 7.98
CA THR A 107 -8.75 -0.56 7.55
C THR A 107 -8.80 0.39 8.72
N TYR A 108 -8.34 1.62 8.49
CA TYR A 108 -8.35 2.71 9.44
C TYR A 108 -9.10 3.88 8.81
N ASP A 109 -10.40 3.99 9.10
CA ASP A 109 -11.26 5.07 8.62
C ASP A 109 -11.04 6.33 9.49
N ARG A 110 -9.85 6.92 9.36
CA ARG A 110 -9.41 8.10 10.11
C ARG A 110 -8.20 8.73 9.44
N ARG A 111 -7.91 9.97 9.81
CA ARG A 111 -6.68 10.65 9.35
C ARG A 111 -5.45 10.08 10.05
N LEU A 112 -4.34 10.01 9.31
CA LEU A 112 -3.02 9.87 9.90
C LEU A 112 -2.65 11.21 10.56
N THR A 113 -2.24 11.17 11.82
CA THR A 113 -1.90 12.36 12.61
C THR A 113 -0.61 12.11 13.38
N ALA A 114 -0.01 13.18 13.94
CA ALA A 114 1.22 13.04 14.72
C ALA A 114 1.04 12.10 15.93
N GLU A 115 -0.16 12.07 16.51
CA GLU A 115 -0.49 11.26 17.69
C GLU A 115 -0.59 9.76 17.36
N ASN A 116 -0.90 9.38 16.12
CA ASN A 116 -1.13 7.99 15.75
C ASN A 116 -0.11 7.42 14.76
N ALA A 117 0.71 8.26 14.13
CA ALA A 117 1.54 7.86 13.00
C ALA A 117 2.62 6.84 13.37
N LEU A 118 3.36 7.09 14.46
CA LEU A 118 4.46 6.23 14.91
C LEU A 118 3.98 4.82 15.25
N ASP A 119 2.95 4.73 16.08
CA ASP A 119 2.38 3.45 16.51
C ASP A 119 1.81 2.66 15.35
N LEU A 120 1.09 3.33 14.45
CA LEU A 120 0.50 2.68 13.28
C LEU A 120 1.58 2.19 12.31
N ILE A 121 2.52 3.06 11.92
CA ILE A 121 3.59 2.73 10.96
C ILE A 121 4.51 1.65 11.51
N GLY A 122 4.76 1.64 12.82
CA GLY A 122 5.59 0.63 13.49
C GLY A 122 5.14 -0.82 13.26
N ARG A 123 3.84 -1.04 13.02
CA ARG A 123 3.21 -2.37 12.81
C ARG A 123 3.45 -2.98 11.43
N TYR A 124 3.96 -2.21 10.47
CA TYR A 124 4.13 -2.63 9.07
C TYR A 124 5.62 -2.72 8.70
N ASP A 125 5.92 -3.47 7.64
CA ASP A 125 7.28 -3.64 7.14
C ASP A 125 7.66 -2.52 6.16
N ILE A 126 6.70 -2.07 5.34
CA ILE A 126 6.86 -1.05 4.32
C ILE A 126 5.67 -0.10 4.37
N VAL A 127 5.91 1.19 4.15
CA VAL A 127 4.86 2.21 4.03
C VAL A 127 4.86 2.77 2.61
N VAL A 128 3.67 2.98 2.06
CA VAL A 128 3.44 3.67 0.79
C VAL A 128 2.70 4.97 1.05
N ASP A 129 3.29 6.07 0.60
CA ASP A 129 2.64 7.38 0.54
C ASP A 129 1.82 7.51 -0.75
N GLY A 130 0.51 7.45 -0.60
CA GLY A 130 -0.49 7.67 -1.65
C GLY A 130 -1.34 8.93 -1.43
N VAL A 131 -0.92 9.85 -0.56
CA VAL A 131 -1.64 11.12 -0.30
C VAL A 131 -1.18 12.23 -1.24
N ASP A 132 -1.94 13.30 -1.34
CA ASP A 132 -1.68 14.44 -2.23
C ASP A 132 -1.40 15.77 -1.48
N SER A 133 -1.29 15.73 -0.15
CA SER A 133 -1.00 16.92 0.66
C SER A 133 0.41 16.91 1.24
N PHE A 134 1.15 18.02 1.04
CA PHE A 134 2.52 18.16 1.56
C PHE A 134 2.65 17.92 3.08
N PRO A 135 1.77 18.46 3.95
CA PRO A 135 1.89 18.22 5.38
C PRO A 135 1.83 16.73 5.75
N ALA A 136 0.94 15.97 5.13
CA ALA A 136 0.84 14.54 5.36
C ALA A 136 2.07 13.79 4.85
N LYS A 137 2.63 14.19 3.70
CA LYS A 137 3.87 13.61 3.15
C LYS A 137 5.06 13.75 4.10
N PHE A 138 5.26 14.93 4.69
CA PHE A 138 6.30 15.14 5.68
C PHE A 138 6.03 14.38 6.99
N LEU A 139 4.78 14.31 7.44
CA LEU A 139 4.41 13.49 8.60
C LEU A 139 4.74 12.01 8.38
N ILE A 140 4.36 11.44 7.23
CA ILE A 140 4.66 10.05 6.88
C ILE A 140 6.18 9.83 6.82
N ASN A 141 6.92 10.74 6.16
CA ASN A 141 8.37 10.70 6.09
C ASN A 141 9.01 10.62 7.49
N ASP A 142 8.61 11.52 8.38
CA ASP A 142 9.21 11.62 9.72
C ASP A 142 8.88 10.38 10.55
N ALA A 143 7.62 9.94 10.53
CA ALA A 143 7.21 8.74 11.23
C ALA A 143 7.94 7.49 10.70
N CYS A 144 8.13 7.36 9.38
CA CYS A 144 8.91 6.28 8.79
C CYS A 144 10.40 6.35 9.17
N PHE A 145 10.97 7.57 9.20
CA PHE A 145 12.35 7.79 9.60
C PHE A 145 12.60 7.32 11.04
N PHE A 146 11.77 7.79 11.98
CA PHE A 146 11.88 7.43 13.39
C PHE A 146 11.53 5.97 13.66
N ALA A 147 10.53 5.41 12.98
CA ALA A 147 10.16 3.99 13.10
C ALA A 147 11.07 3.03 12.31
N ARG A 148 12.09 3.56 11.61
CA ARG A 148 13.01 2.80 10.74
C ARG A 148 12.31 1.96 9.68
N LYS A 149 11.22 2.47 9.10
CA LYS A 149 10.45 1.79 8.06
C LYS A 149 10.79 2.32 6.67
N PRO A 150 11.09 1.45 5.69
CA PRO A 150 11.14 1.84 4.28
C PRO A 150 9.86 2.56 3.85
N LEU A 151 10.03 3.68 3.15
CA LEU A 151 8.94 4.47 2.60
C LEU A 151 9.05 4.51 1.07
N VAL A 152 7.98 4.08 0.39
CA VAL A 152 7.80 4.29 -1.05
C VAL A 152 6.98 5.58 -1.22
N HIS A 153 7.62 6.63 -1.71
CA HIS A 153 7.01 7.93 -1.89
C HIS A 153 6.49 8.09 -3.32
N GLY A 154 5.20 8.41 -3.46
CA GLY A 154 4.60 8.84 -4.73
C GLY A 154 4.19 10.31 -4.69
N GLY A 155 4.47 11.05 -5.75
CA GLY A 155 4.02 12.43 -5.94
C GLY A 155 3.52 12.64 -7.36
N ILE A 156 2.42 13.37 -7.52
CA ILE A 156 1.89 13.75 -8.83
C ILE A 156 1.51 15.22 -8.82
N LEU A 157 1.85 15.94 -9.89
CA LEU A 157 1.42 17.30 -10.13
C LEU A 157 1.15 17.47 -11.63
N ARG A 158 -0.13 17.60 -12.00
CA ARG A 158 -0.58 17.72 -13.39
C ARG A 158 -0.08 16.55 -14.25
N PHE A 159 0.92 16.77 -15.10
CA PHE A 159 1.48 15.79 -16.03
C PHE A 159 2.78 15.16 -15.53
N ASP A 160 3.28 15.59 -14.38
CA ASP A 160 4.52 15.10 -13.79
C ASP A 160 4.24 14.12 -12.65
N GLY A 161 4.89 12.96 -12.70
CA GLY A 161 4.91 11.96 -11.65
C GLY A 161 6.31 11.78 -11.10
N ARG A 162 6.43 11.53 -9.79
CA ARG A 162 7.69 11.19 -9.12
C ARG A 162 7.48 10.00 -8.22
N VAL A 163 8.44 9.07 -8.26
CA VAL A 163 8.50 7.94 -7.35
C VAL A 163 9.94 7.74 -6.90
N PHE A 164 10.14 7.52 -5.61
CA PHE A 164 11.42 7.10 -5.07
C PHE A 164 11.23 6.36 -3.74
N THR A 165 12.24 5.57 -3.38
CA THR A 165 12.25 4.81 -2.12
C THR A 165 13.19 5.48 -1.14
N ILE A 166 12.70 5.71 0.08
CA ILE A 166 13.48 6.21 1.20
C ILE A 166 13.76 5.03 2.14
N LEU A 167 15.04 4.79 2.39
CA LEU A 167 15.53 3.80 3.35
C LEU A 167 16.13 4.55 4.55
N PRO A 168 15.43 4.61 5.71
CA PRO A 168 15.88 5.40 6.85
C PRO A 168 17.31 5.10 7.31
N GLY A 169 18.19 6.09 7.21
CA GLY A 169 19.61 5.99 7.56
C GLY A 169 20.51 5.41 6.47
N GLN A 170 19.99 5.14 5.28
CA GLN A 170 20.77 4.68 4.11
C GLN A 170 20.62 5.63 2.91
N SER A 171 19.45 6.24 2.73
CA SER A 171 19.21 7.22 1.66
C SER A 171 18.82 8.59 2.24
N ALA A 172 18.87 9.62 1.39
CA ALA A 172 18.24 10.91 1.68
C ALA A 172 16.73 10.72 1.93
N CYS A 173 16.18 11.44 2.91
CA CYS A 173 14.74 11.47 3.19
C CYS A 173 14.10 12.70 2.54
N LEU A 174 12.78 12.85 2.64
CA LEU A 174 12.07 13.97 2.01
C LEU A 174 12.58 15.34 2.50
N ARG A 175 12.91 15.46 3.79
CA ARG A 175 13.52 16.65 4.41
C ARG A 175 14.95 16.95 3.98
N CYS A 176 15.64 15.98 3.38
CA CYS A 176 16.97 16.21 2.83
C CYS A 176 16.90 16.82 1.43
N ILE A 177 15.78 16.64 0.73
CA ILE A 177 15.57 17.06 -0.66
C ILE A 177 14.83 18.40 -0.72
N PHE A 178 13.90 18.63 0.21
CA PHE A 178 13.03 19.82 0.30
C PHE A 178 13.11 20.44 1.68
#